data_AF-A0A316L745-F1
#
_entry.id   AF-A0A316L745-F1
#
_cell.length_a   1.000
_cell.length_b   1.000
_cell.length_c   1.000
_cell.angle_alpha   90.00
_cell.angle_beta   90.00
_cell.angle_gamma   90.00
#
_symmetry.space_group_name_H-M   'P 1'
#
loop_
_entity.id
_entity.type
_entity.pdbx_description
1 polymer ?
#
loop_
_entity_poly.entity_id
_entity_poly.type
_entity_poly.pdbx_seq_one_letter_code
_entity_poly.pdbx_strand_id
1 'polypeptide(L)'
;MPHPFRVIIAGGRDFDDYLLLCEFADKVLCRKVVDGIEIVCGMAKGADTLGERYAKERGYPIQYFPADWKLYGKQAGYIRNKQMGNYADALIAFWDGNSHGTKHMIDYMESLHKPIRVKSYRK
;
A
#
# COMPACT_ATOMS: atom_id res chain seq x y z
N MET A 1 6.03 -7.70 22.97
CA MET A 1 5.65 -8.35 21.69
C MET A 1 6.46 -7.71 20.59
N PRO A 2 7.07 -8.47 19.66
CA PRO A 2 7.69 -7.88 18.48
C PRO A 2 6.64 -7.07 17.71
N HIS A 3 7.07 -5.92 17.18
CA HIS A 3 6.26 -5.07 16.32
C HIS A 3 6.12 -5.75 14.95
N PRO A 4 4.90 -6.09 14.48
CA PRO A 4 4.74 -6.68 13.15
C PRO A 4 5.25 -5.69 12.10
N PHE A 5 5.89 -6.18 11.05
CA PHE A 5 6.33 -5.35 9.94
C PHE A 5 5.12 -4.84 9.15
N ARG A 6 4.88 -3.53 9.19
CA ARG A 6 3.71 -2.89 8.58
C ARG A 6 4.03 -2.45 7.18
N VAL A 7 3.31 -2.96 6.20
CA VAL A 7 3.55 -2.62 4.80
C VAL A 7 2.29 -2.14 4.11
N ILE A 8 2.40 -1.01 3.43
CA ILE A 8 1.37 -0.49 2.55
C ILE A 8 1.46 -1.22 1.23
N ILE A 9 0.33 -1.70 0.71
CA ILE A 9 0.19 -2.12 -0.69
C ILE A 9 -0.77 -1.13 -1.36
N ALA A 10 -0.23 -0.31 -2.26
CA ALA A 10 -0.99 0.75 -2.92
C ALA A 10 -0.65 0.84 -4.41
N GLY A 11 -1.48 1.54 -5.19
CA GLY A 11 -1.26 1.64 -6.62
C GLY A 11 -2.39 2.34 -7.37
N GLY A 12 -2.35 2.28 -8.70
CA GLY A 12 -3.38 2.87 -9.55
C GLY A 12 -4.76 2.23 -9.30
N ARG A 13 -5.82 3.03 -9.48
CA ARG A 13 -7.20 2.59 -9.24
C ARG A 13 -7.74 1.62 -10.28
N ASP A 14 -7.03 1.52 -11.39
CA ASP A 14 -7.28 0.65 -12.55
C ASP A 14 -6.38 -0.59 -12.54
N PHE A 15 -5.45 -0.71 -11.59
CA PHE A 15 -4.63 -1.91 -11.46
C PHE A 15 -5.47 -3.11 -11.03
N ASP A 16 -5.47 -4.18 -11.84
CA ASP A 16 -6.27 -5.38 -11.63
C ASP A 16 -5.45 -6.70 -11.69
N ASP A 17 -4.13 -6.63 -11.94
CA ASP A 17 -3.25 -7.79 -12.04
C ASP A 17 -2.88 -8.36 -10.66
N TYR A 18 -3.78 -9.19 -10.12
CA TYR A 18 -3.61 -9.80 -8.82
C TYR A 18 -2.42 -10.78 -8.75
N LEU A 19 -2.11 -11.47 -9.87
CA LEU A 19 -1.01 -12.43 -9.91
C LEU A 19 0.33 -11.72 -9.80
N LEU A 20 0.50 -10.62 -10.55
CA LEU A 20 1.68 -9.76 -10.44
C LEU A 20 1.85 -9.19 -9.04
N LEU A 21 0.73 -8.80 -8.40
CA LEU A 21 0.76 -8.31 -7.03
C LEU A 21 1.27 -9.38 -6.06
N CYS A 22 0.74 -10.60 -6.14
CA CYS A 22 1.16 -11.72 -5.31
C CYS A 22 2.64 -12.03 -5.49
N GLU A 23 3.08 -12.22 -6.74
CA GLU A 23 4.47 -12.57 -7.06
C GLU A 23 5.43 -11.51 -6.52
N PHE A 24 5.13 -10.24 -6.75
CA PHE A 24 6.00 -9.15 -6.32
C PHE A 24 6.00 -8.97 -4.80
N ALA A 25 4.83 -9.02 -4.15
CA ALA A 25 4.72 -8.87 -2.71
C ALA A 25 5.40 -10.03 -1.96
N ASP A 26 5.18 -11.28 -2.38
CA ASP A 26 5.82 -12.45 -1.75
C ASP A 26 7.34 -12.39 -1.89
N LYS A 27 7.84 -11.99 -3.08
CA LYS A 27 9.28 -11.79 -3.30
C LYS A 27 9.86 -10.71 -2.39
N VAL A 28 9.16 -9.59 -2.23
CA VAL A 28 9.64 -8.46 -1.40
C VAL A 28 9.57 -8.78 0.09
N LEU A 29 8.54 -9.50 0.52
CA LEU A 29 8.24 -9.75 1.94
C LEU A 29 8.84 -11.06 2.46
N CYS A 30 9.45 -11.90 1.62
CA CYS A 30 9.94 -13.23 2.02
C CYS A 30 10.83 -13.23 3.27
N ARG A 31 11.64 -12.19 3.49
CA ARG A 31 12.53 -12.06 4.67
C ARG A 31 11.86 -11.41 5.89
N LYS A 32 10.62 -10.94 5.76
CA LYS A 32 9.86 -10.25 6.80
C LYS A 32 8.80 -11.11 7.48
N VAL A 33 8.53 -12.30 6.95
CA VAL A 33 7.56 -13.23 7.52
C VAL A 33 7.88 -13.58 8.98
N VAL A 34 9.17 -13.70 9.32
CA VAL A 34 9.61 -13.98 10.71
C VAL A 34 9.29 -12.87 11.70
N ASP A 35 9.16 -11.63 11.22
CA ASP A 35 8.83 -10.45 12.04
C ASP A 35 7.30 -10.35 12.26
N GLY A 36 6.50 -11.15 11.54
CA GLY A 36 5.06 -10.94 11.37
C GLY A 36 4.78 -9.80 10.39
N ILE A 37 3.67 -9.88 9.65
CA ILE A 37 3.30 -8.88 8.63
C ILE A 37 1.91 -8.34 8.95
N GLU A 38 1.75 -7.02 8.92
CA GLU A 38 0.45 -6.34 8.90
C GLU A 38 0.33 -5.52 7.62
N ILE A 39 -0.80 -5.65 6.94
CA ILE A 39 -1.08 -4.93 5.70
C ILE A 39 -1.84 -3.64 6.01
N VAL A 40 -1.33 -2.52 5.52
CA VAL A 40 -1.94 -1.20 5.69
C VAL A 40 -2.73 -0.86 4.42
N CYS A 41 -4.06 -0.77 4.55
CA CYS A 41 -4.98 -0.63 3.42
C CYS A 41 -5.72 0.72 3.47
N GLY A 42 -5.67 1.47 2.37
CA GLY A 42 -6.35 2.75 2.19
C GLY A 42 -7.74 2.68 1.60
N MET A 43 -8.26 1.47 1.35
CA MET A 43 -9.60 1.19 0.82
C MET A 43 -9.92 1.87 -0.52
N ALA A 44 -8.90 2.16 -1.32
CA ALA A 44 -9.09 2.60 -2.69
C ALA A 44 -9.34 1.40 -3.62
N LYS A 45 -9.95 1.67 -4.79
CA LYS A 45 -10.03 0.67 -5.86
C LYS A 45 -8.64 0.30 -6.39
N GLY A 46 -8.56 -0.84 -7.07
CA GLY A 46 -7.35 -1.32 -7.72
C GLY A 46 -6.40 -1.99 -6.73
N ALA A 47 -5.12 -1.58 -6.73
CA ALA A 47 -4.07 -2.21 -5.94
C ALA A 47 -4.36 -2.27 -4.42
N ASP A 48 -5.03 -1.27 -3.84
CA ASP A 48 -5.45 -1.29 -2.42
C ASP A 48 -6.42 -2.45 -2.14
N THR A 49 -7.45 -2.63 -2.98
CA THR A 49 -8.42 -3.73 -2.86
C THR A 49 -7.75 -5.09 -3.07
N LEU A 50 -6.82 -5.18 -4.01
CA LEU A 50 -6.04 -6.39 -4.24
C LEU A 50 -5.04 -6.69 -3.11
N GLY A 51 -4.48 -5.66 -2.48
CA GLY A 51 -3.64 -5.78 -1.29
C GLY A 51 -4.42 -6.30 -0.08
N GLU A 52 -5.67 -5.84 0.10
CA GLU A 52 -6.58 -6.40 1.10
C GLU A 52 -6.86 -7.89 0.84
N ARG A 53 -7.13 -8.27 -0.41
CA ARG A 53 -7.30 -9.67 -0.81
C ARG A 53 -6.04 -10.50 -0.50
N TYR A 54 -4.87 -10.00 -0.90
CA TYR A 54 -3.57 -10.62 -0.64
C TYR A 54 -3.36 -10.91 0.84
N ALA A 55 -3.71 -9.95 1.70
CA ALA A 55 -3.62 -10.07 3.14
C ALA A 55 -4.54 -11.17 3.69
N LYS A 56 -5.81 -11.16 3.27
CA LYS A 56 -6.82 -12.14 3.71
C LYS A 56 -6.42 -13.57 3.33
N GLU A 57 -5.96 -13.78 2.09
CA GLU A 57 -5.55 -15.10 1.61
C GLU A 57 -4.31 -15.64 2.35
N ARG A 58 -3.46 -14.77 2.89
CA ARG A 58 -2.25 -15.15 3.66
C ARG A 58 -2.45 -15.10 5.18
N GLY A 59 -3.64 -14.71 5.64
CA GLY A 59 -3.93 -14.58 7.07
C GLY A 59 -3.22 -13.41 7.76
N TYR A 60 -2.78 -12.39 7.00
CA TYR A 60 -2.16 -11.20 7.58
C TYR A 60 -3.22 -10.26 8.18
N PRO A 61 -2.99 -9.70 9.39
CA PRO A 61 -3.79 -8.60 9.90
C PRO A 61 -3.84 -7.42 8.94
N ILE A 62 -4.94 -6.67 8.98
CA ILE A 62 -5.18 -5.52 8.10
C ILE A 62 -5.55 -4.31 8.95
N GLN A 63 -4.80 -3.24 8.81
CA GLN A 63 -5.16 -1.94 9.36
C GLN A 63 -5.74 -1.04 8.26
N TYR A 64 -6.99 -0.62 8.44
CA TYR A 64 -7.71 0.20 7.46
C TYR A 64 -7.57 1.69 7.74
N PHE A 65 -7.40 2.47 6.67
CA PHE A 65 -7.33 3.92 6.66
C PHE A 65 -8.29 4.48 5.60
N PRO A 66 -9.60 4.57 5.89
CA PRO A 66 -10.56 5.17 4.97
C PRO A 66 -10.31 6.67 4.79
N ALA A 67 -10.49 7.17 3.57
CA ALA A 67 -10.42 8.61 3.30
C ALA A 67 -11.74 9.31 3.65
N ASP A 68 -11.68 10.38 4.44
CA ASP A 68 -12.86 11.19 4.79
C ASP A 68 -13.18 12.23 3.71
N TRP A 69 -13.83 11.75 2.64
CA TRP A 69 -14.24 12.57 1.50
C TRP A 69 -15.28 13.62 1.87
N LYS A 70 -16.12 13.37 2.89
CA LYS A 70 -17.16 14.30 3.33
C LYS A 70 -16.55 15.54 3.97
N LEU A 71 -15.49 15.35 4.76
CA LEU A 71 -14.83 16.44 5.47
C LEU A 71 -13.81 17.18 4.59
N TYR A 72 -12.97 16.45 3.83
CA TYR A 72 -11.81 17.04 3.16
C TYR A 72 -11.89 17.07 1.64
N GLY A 73 -12.97 16.58 1.03
CA GLY A 73 -13.15 16.54 -0.41
C GLY A 73 -11.96 15.88 -1.11
N LYS A 74 -11.45 16.51 -2.18
CA LYS A 74 -10.33 15.95 -2.98
C LYS A 74 -9.06 15.70 -2.17
N GLN A 75 -8.81 16.45 -1.09
CA GLN A 75 -7.61 16.30 -0.28
C GLN A 75 -7.65 15.06 0.63
N ALA A 76 -8.84 14.48 0.86
CA ALA A 76 -9.03 13.32 1.73
C ALA A 76 -8.08 12.16 1.38
N GLY A 77 -7.90 11.90 0.08
CA GLY A 77 -6.99 10.85 -0.39
C GLY A 77 -5.52 11.10 -0.01
N TYR A 78 -5.07 12.35 -0.07
CA TYR A 78 -3.70 12.74 0.29
C TYR A 78 -3.48 12.74 1.80
N ILE A 79 -4.46 13.22 2.57
CA ILE A 79 -4.43 13.16 4.04
C ILE A 79 -4.34 11.70 4.50
N ARG A 80 -5.19 10.82 3.94
CA ARG A 80 -5.16 9.38 4.18
C ARG A 80 -3.82 8.74 3.78
N ASN A 81 -3.22 9.14 2.65
CA ASN A 81 -1.87 8.68 2.28
C ASN A 81 -0.84 9.02 3.37
N LYS A 82 -0.94 10.24 3.92
CA LYS A 82 -0.02 10.67 4.99
C LYS A 82 -0.23 9.86 6.27
N GLN A 83 -1.48 9.61 6.65
CA GLN A 83 -1.81 8.79 7.81
C GLN A 83 -1.24 7.36 7.68
N MET A 84 -1.42 6.72 6.52
CA MET A 84 -0.84 5.39 6.25
C MET A 84 0.70 5.45 6.31
N GLY A 85 1.31 6.43 5.65
CA GLY A 85 2.77 6.56 5.62
C GLY A 85 3.40 6.78 6.98
N ASN A 86 2.73 7.53 7.87
CA ASN A 86 3.18 7.68 9.26
C ASN A 86 3.13 6.36 10.04
N TYR A 87 2.09 5.55 9.81
CA TYR A 87 1.85 4.31 10.52
C TYR A 87 2.74 3.14 10.07
N ALA A 88 3.00 3.03 8.77
CA ALA A 88 3.66 1.88 8.16
C ALA A 88 5.19 1.93 8.21
N ASP A 89 5.86 0.79 8.06
CA ASP A 89 7.32 0.69 7.98
C ASP A 89 7.83 0.79 6.54
N ALA A 90 7.04 0.32 5.57
CA ALA A 90 7.42 0.28 4.16
C ALA A 90 6.23 0.40 3.19
N LEU A 91 6.55 0.62 1.91
CA LEU A 91 5.59 0.69 0.81
C LEU A 91 5.95 -0.28 -0.33
N ILE A 92 4.94 -1.01 -0.80
CA ILE A 92 4.92 -1.68 -2.10
C ILE A 92 3.93 -0.92 -2.99
N ALA A 93 4.44 -0.30 -4.06
CA ALA A 93 3.64 0.52 -4.96
C ALA A 93 3.55 -0.08 -6.36
N PHE A 94 2.34 -0.25 -6.88
CA PHE A 94 2.08 -0.60 -8.28
C PHE A 94 1.74 0.67 -9.05
N TRP A 95 2.63 1.10 -9.95
CA TRP A 95 2.52 2.42 -10.57
C TRP A 95 2.58 2.39 -12.09
N ASP A 96 1.61 3.04 -12.73
CA ASP A 96 1.49 3.24 -14.18
C ASP A 96 2.36 4.40 -14.71
N GLY A 97 3.11 5.08 -13.83
CA GLY A 97 3.88 6.28 -14.15
C GLY A 97 3.06 7.58 -14.20
N ASN A 98 1.73 7.51 -14.06
CA ASN A 98 0.83 8.66 -14.28
C ASN A 98 -0.10 8.94 -13.08
N SER A 99 -0.48 7.94 -12.29
CA SER A 99 -1.37 8.06 -11.15
C SER A 99 -0.82 9.04 -10.10
N HIS A 100 -1.43 10.22 -10.00
CA HIS A 100 -1.06 11.24 -9.02
C HIS A 100 -1.21 10.75 -7.57
N GLY A 101 -2.23 9.94 -7.30
CA GLY A 101 -2.46 9.38 -5.96
C GLY A 101 -1.34 8.43 -5.54
N THR A 102 -0.89 7.58 -6.47
CA THR A 102 0.23 6.65 -6.23
C THR A 102 1.54 7.42 -6.10
N LYS A 103 1.79 8.38 -7.01
CA LYS A 103 2.97 9.24 -6.95
C LYS A 103 3.07 9.97 -5.60
N HIS A 104 1.97 10.57 -5.14
CA HIS A 104 1.95 11.22 -3.82
C HIS A 104 2.28 10.23 -2.68
N MET A 105 1.81 8.98 -2.74
CA MET A 105 2.14 7.98 -1.71
C MET A 105 3.64 7.65 -1.72
N ILE A 106 4.24 7.49 -2.90
CA ILE A 106 5.69 7.25 -3.08
C ILE A 106 6.48 8.45 -2.55
N ASP A 107 6.21 9.66 -3.06
CA ASP A 107 6.90 10.89 -2.66
C ASP A 107 6.84 11.10 -1.13
N TYR A 108 5.68 10.80 -0.51
CA TYR A 108 5.54 10.95 0.93
C TYR A 108 6.37 9.93 1.72
N MET A 109 6.41 8.66 1.29
CA MET A 109 7.25 7.65 1.95
C MET A 109 8.74 7.97 1.79
N GLU A 110 9.15 8.54 0.65
CA GLU A 110 10.52 9.00 0.44
C GLU A 110 10.87 10.11 1.42
N SER A 111 9.97 11.09 1.62
CA SER A 111 10.17 12.16 2.60
C SER A 111 10.33 11.66 4.05
N LEU A 112 9.78 10.48 4.36
CA LEU A 112 9.93 9.81 5.66
C LEU A 112 11.17 8.91 5.74
N HIS A 113 11.97 8.80 4.66
CA HIS A 113 13.12 7.90 4.54
C HIS A 113 12.76 6.42 4.78
N LYS A 114 11.52 6.03 4.43
CA LYS A 114 11.05 4.65 4.59
C LYS A 114 11.32 3.82 3.33
N PRO A 115 11.60 2.51 3.46
CA PRO A 115 11.80 1.63 2.31
C PRO A 115 10.60 1.59 1.37
N ILE A 116 10.87 1.71 0.06
CA ILE A 116 9.86 1.66 -1.00
C ILE A 116 10.29 0.65 -2.05
N ARG A 117 9.34 -0.15 -2.54
CA ARG A 117 9.49 -1.01 -3.70
C ARG A 117 8.40 -0.66 -4.71
N VAL A 118 8.81 -0.21 -5.89
CA VAL A 118 7.89 0.15 -6.97
C VAL A 118 7.91 -0.93 -8.04
N LYS A 119 6.72 -1.41 -8.44
CA LYS A 119 6.51 -2.24 -9.61
C LYS A 119 5.74 -1.44 -10.65
N SER A 120 6.38 -1.16 -11.78
CA SER A 120 5.71 -0.50 -12.90
C SER A 120 4.84 -1.47 -13.68
N TYR A 121 3.70 -0.97 -14.18
CA TYR A 121 2.82 -1.68 -15.12
C TYR A 121 2.35 -0.73 -16.23
N ARG A 122 1.78 -1.28 -17.29
CA ARG A 122 1.13 -0.52 -18.37
C ARG A 122 -0.37 -0.82 -18.34
N LYS A 123 -1.17 0.18 -18.66
CA LYS A 123 -2.61 0.03 -18.88
C LYS A 123 -2.88 -0.59 -20.23
#